data_AF-A0A0F9I4P9-F1
#
_entry.id   AF-A0A0F9I4P9-F1
#
_cell.length_a   1.000
_cell.length_b   1.000
_cell.length_c   1.000
_cell.angle_alpha   90.00
_cell.angle_beta   90.00
_cell.angle_gamma   90.00
#
_symmetry.space_group_name_H-M   'P 1'
#
loop_
_entity.id
_entity.type
_entity.pdbx_description
1 polymer ?
#
loop_
_entity_poly.entity_id
_entity_poly.type
_entity_poly.pdbx_seq_one_letter_code
_entity_poly.pdbx_strand_id
1 'polypeptide(L)'
;MGKIKVHNFNLEHTLESGQIFRINKDNGWYYVNAQNKFFRIKQGSNEVEFNGVDEEFIIYFFSLNENLPKILKEINRDKYIGKAITRYRGLRLIKQEPWECLISFICSSASNIPRIKSKLNTLSKSFGKQLLLDNHQL
;
A
#
# COMPACT_ATOMS: atom_id res chain seq x y z
N MET A 1 18.48 6.16 -3.25
CA MET A 1 17.48 5.10 -3.53
C MET A 1 17.73 3.98 -2.54
N GLY A 2 16.72 3.59 -1.77
CA GLY A 2 16.84 2.56 -0.72
C GLY A 2 16.48 1.17 -1.25
N LYS A 3 17.07 0.14 -0.65
CA LYS A 3 16.79 -1.27 -0.96
C LYS A 3 16.77 -2.09 0.32
N ILE A 4 15.76 -2.93 0.48
CA ILE A 4 15.68 -3.88 1.60
C ILE A 4 15.29 -5.26 1.11
N LYS A 5 15.83 -6.29 1.76
CA LYS A 5 15.40 -7.67 1.54
C LYS A 5 14.06 -7.89 2.24
N VAL A 6 13.16 -8.60 1.57
CA VAL A 6 11.82 -8.90 2.09
C VAL A 6 11.52 -10.38 1.96
N HIS A 7 10.83 -10.92 2.97
CA HIS A 7 10.36 -12.31 2.98
C HIS A 7 8.86 -12.34 3.22
N ASN A 8 8.17 -13.26 2.55
CA ASN A 8 6.71 -13.38 2.62
C ASN A 8 6.02 -12.03 2.38
N PHE A 9 6.41 -11.33 1.31
CA PHE A 9 5.81 -10.06 0.92
C PHE A 9 5.52 -10.05 -0.56
N ASN A 10 4.31 -9.62 -0.92
CA ASN A 10 3.90 -9.36 -2.29
C ASN A 10 3.26 -7.96 -2.33
N LEU A 11 3.96 -7.05 -2.97
CA LEU A 11 3.65 -5.63 -3.07
C LEU A 11 2.37 -5.41 -3.86
N GLU A 12 2.16 -6.15 -4.94
CA GLU A 12 0.96 -6.05 -5.77
C GLU A 12 -0.28 -6.53 -5.01
N HIS A 13 -0.23 -7.73 -4.41
CA HIS A 13 -1.32 -8.22 -3.56
C HIS A 13 -1.62 -7.26 -2.41
N THR A 14 -0.60 -6.59 -1.87
CA THR A 14 -0.76 -5.62 -0.79
C THR A 14 -1.41 -4.34 -1.29
N LEU A 15 -0.82 -3.64 -2.26
CA LEU A 15 -1.32 -2.35 -2.75
C LEU A 15 -2.66 -2.47 -3.49
N GLU A 16 -2.90 -3.55 -4.24
CA GLU A 16 -4.10 -3.71 -5.06
C GLU A 16 -5.26 -4.44 -4.35
N SER A 17 -5.11 -4.74 -3.05
CA SER A 17 -6.18 -5.37 -2.24
C SER A 17 -7.37 -4.44 -1.92
N GLY A 18 -7.27 -3.15 -2.25
CA GLY A 18 -8.31 -2.15 -1.95
C GLY A 18 -8.23 -1.53 -0.55
N GLN A 19 -7.15 -1.78 0.19
CA GLN A 19 -6.92 -1.19 1.52
C GLN A 19 -6.52 0.28 1.48
N ILE A 20 -5.87 0.72 0.40
CA ILE A 20 -5.54 2.13 0.15
C ILE A 20 -5.90 2.48 -1.30
N PHE A 21 -6.13 3.76 -1.58
CA PHE A 21 -6.63 4.19 -2.90
C PHE A 21 -5.69 5.16 -3.63
N ARG A 22 -4.81 5.87 -2.92
CA ARG A 22 -3.94 6.90 -3.49
C ARG A 22 -2.63 6.32 -4.04
N ILE A 23 -2.79 5.44 -5.01
CA ILE A 23 -1.72 4.67 -5.66
C ILE A 23 -1.82 4.81 -7.17
N ASN A 24 -0.68 5.04 -7.83
CA ASN A 24 -0.55 5.03 -9.28
C ASN A 24 0.60 4.09 -9.68
N LYS A 25 0.47 3.40 -10.82
CA LYS A 25 1.49 2.51 -11.36
C LYS A 25 2.03 3.13 -12.65
N ASP A 26 3.34 3.31 -12.74
CA ASP A 26 4.00 3.83 -13.94
C ASP A 26 5.38 3.18 -14.10
N ASN A 27 5.70 2.70 -15.32
CA ASN A 27 6.99 2.05 -15.65
C ASN A 27 7.43 0.94 -14.65
N GLY A 28 6.45 0.20 -14.11
CA GLY A 28 6.68 -0.87 -13.13
C GLY A 28 6.92 -0.39 -11.69
N TRP A 29 6.84 0.91 -11.43
CA TRP A 29 6.87 1.51 -10.09
C TRP A 29 5.46 1.79 -9.59
N TYR A 30 5.24 1.59 -8.30
CA TYR A 30 4.08 2.14 -7.60
C TYR A 30 4.46 3.46 -6.95
N TYR A 31 3.72 4.52 -7.25
CA TYR A 31 3.75 5.81 -6.60
C TYR A 31 2.64 5.86 -5.57
N VAL A 32 3.01 6.01 -4.30
CA VAL A 32 2.12 5.90 -3.14
C VAL A 32 2.11 7.22 -2.39
N ASN A 33 0.92 7.80 -2.21
CA ASN A 33 0.72 8.92 -1.29
C ASN A 33 -0.02 8.41 -0.05
N ALA A 34 0.66 8.43 1.10
CA ALA A 34 0.08 8.07 2.37
C ALA A 34 0.84 8.76 3.51
N GLN A 35 0.15 9.13 4.59
CA GLN A 35 0.76 9.68 5.81
C GLN A 35 1.65 10.90 5.58
N ASN A 36 1.20 11.83 4.73
CA ASN A 36 1.97 13.02 4.31
C ASN A 36 3.33 12.70 3.63
N LYS A 37 3.54 11.46 3.19
CA LYS A 37 4.72 11.03 2.44
C LYS A 37 4.31 10.70 1.02
N PHE A 38 5.18 11.04 0.08
CA PHE A 38 5.07 10.61 -1.31
C PHE A 38 6.31 9.83 -1.67
N PHE A 39 6.13 8.56 -2.02
CA PHE A 39 7.23 7.65 -2.31
C PHE A 39 6.90 6.75 -3.48
N ARG A 40 7.96 6.24 -4.12
CA ARG A 40 7.84 5.17 -5.12
C ARG A 40 8.44 3.89 -4.57
N ILE A 41 7.85 2.76 -4.93
CA ILE A 41 8.31 1.43 -4.54
C ILE A 41 8.12 0.44 -5.68
N LYS A 42 9.09 -0.45 -5.85
CA LYS A 42 9.06 -1.56 -6.81
C LYS A 42 9.60 -2.81 -6.13
N GLN A 43 8.98 -3.95 -6.42
CA GLN A 43 9.41 -5.23 -5.88
C GLN A 43 10.13 -6.06 -6.95
N GLY A 44 11.33 -6.52 -6.63
CA GLY A 44 12.03 -7.61 -7.31
C GLY A 44 11.68 -8.96 -6.70
N SER A 45 12.47 -10.01 -6.94
CA SER A 45 12.17 -11.35 -6.42
C SER A 45 12.12 -11.40 -4.88
N ASN A 46 13.16 -10.92 -4.20
CA ASN A 46 13.31 -10.95 -2.74
C ASN A 46 13.72 -9.60 -2.13
N GLU A 47 13.58 -8.52 -2.90
CA GLU A 47 13.91 -7.18 -2.45
C GLU A 47 12.84 -6.18 -2.89
N VAL A 48 12.70 -5.10 -2.13
CA VAL A 48 11.98 -3.92 -2.58
C VAL A 48 12.93 -2.74 -2.67
N GLU A 49 12.80 -2.01 -3.76
CA GLU A 49 13.51 -0.77 -4.03
C GLU A 49 12.54 0.39 -3.84
N PHE A 50 12.98 1.48 -3.21
CA PHE A 50 12.13 2.61 -2.90
C PHE A 50 12.87 3.94 -2.85
N ASN A 51 12.11 5.03 -2.98
CA ASN A 51 12.61 6.40 -2.84
C ASN A 51 11.51 7.35 -2.35
N GLY A 52 11.89 8.41 -1.63
CA GLY A 52 10.98 9.37 -1.00
C GLY A 52 10.75 9.16 0.50
N VAL A 53 11.20 8.01 1.04
CA VAL A 53 11.11 7.63 2.46
C VAL A 53 12.33 6.80 2.86
N ASP A 54 12.52 6.62 4.17
CA ASP A 54 13.54 5.75 4.78
C ASP A 54 13.07 4.29 4.92
N GLU A 55 13.99 3.42 5.29
CA GLU A 55 13.76 1.98 5.50
C GLU A 55 12.80 1.70 6.66
N GLU A 56 12.92 2.43 7.77
CA GLU A 56 12.07 2.27 8.94
C GLU A 56 10.59 2.49 8.59
N PHE A 57 10.31 3.52 7.79
CA PHE A 57 8.97 3.78 7.28
C PHE A 57 8.46 2.63 6.41
N ILE A 58 9.27 2.07 5.50
CA ILE A 58 8.84 0.95 4.65
C ILE A 58 8.52 -0.29 5.49
N ILE A 59 9.37 -0.60 6.47
CA ILE A 59 9.17 -1.73 7.38
C ILE A 59 7.87 -1.56 8.17
N TYR A 60 7.63 -0.37 8.72
CA TYR A 60 6.42 -0.06 9.47
C TYR A 60 5.16 -0.05 8.59
N PHE A 61 5.20 0.71 7.49
CA PHE A 61 4.05 0.96 6.61
C PHE A 61 3.47 -0.34 6.04
N PHE A 62 4.34 -1.25 5.58
CA PHE A 62 3.93 -2.55 5.03
C PHE A 62 3.86 -3.68 6.06
N SER A 63 3.98 -3.36 7.36
CA SER A 63 3.97 -4.36 8.44
C SER A 63 5.00 -5.48 8.24
N LEU A 64 6.20 -5.15 7.74
CA LEU A 64 7.23 -6.16 7.41
C LEU A 64 7.82 -6.83 8.65
N ASN A 65 7.75 -6.14 9.80
CA ASN A 65 8.18 -6.65 11.10
C ASN A 65 7.22 -7.71 11.70
N GLU A 66 6.00 -7.87 11.15
CA GLU A 66 5.02 -8.84 11.63
C GLU A 66 5.32 -10.26 11.14
N ASN A 67 5.09 -11.26 12.00
CA ASN A 67 5.25 -12.67 11.65
C ASN A 67 4.08 -13.20 10.81
N LEU A 68 4.11 -12.90 9.51
CA LEU A 68 3.08 -13.32 8.57
C LEU A 68 2.85 -14.85 8.56
N PRO A 69 3.88 -15.73 8.59
CA PRO A 69 3.66 -17.17 8.69
C PRO A 69 2.81 -17.60 9.90
N LYS A 70 3.03 -17.00 11.08
CA LYS A 70 2.23 -17.25 12.28
C LYS A 70 0.77 -16.81 12.07
N ILE A 71 0.55 -15.60 11.59
CA ILE A 71 -0.80 -15.06 11.30
C ILE A 71 -1.54 -15.97 10.30
N LEU A 72 -0.88 -16.33 9.20
CA LEU A 72 -1.49 -17.20 8.17
C LEU A 72 -1.83 -18.59 8.72
N LYS A 73 -1.01 -19.14 9.63
CA LYS A 73 -1.32 -20.40 10.32
C LYS A 73 -2.55 -20.26 11.22
N GLU A 74 -2.68 -19.14 11.93
CA GLU A 74 -3.80 -18.90 12.85
C GLU A 74 -5.14 -18.68 12.15
N ILE A 75 -5.15 -18.05 10.97
CA ILE A 75 -6.40 -17.80 10.22
C ILE A 75 -6.79 -18.97 9.29
N ASN A 76 -5.87 -19.89 8.98
CA ASN A 76 -6.13 -21.05 8.11
C ASN A 76 -7.02 -22.10 8.80
N ARG A 77 -8.31 -21.77 8.94
CA ARG A 77 -9.30 -22.57 9.68
C ARG A 77 -10.19 -23.43 8.79
N ASP A 78 -10.21 -23.16 7.49
CA ASP A 78 -11.03 -23.88 6.54
C ASP A 78 -10.43 -23.85 5.11
N LYS A 79 -11.02 -24.65 4.21
CA LYS A 79 -10.56 -24.80 2.82
C LYS A 79 -10.67 -23.52 1.98
N TYR A 80 -11.59 -22.63 2.29
CA TYR A 80 -11.78 -21.37 1.56
C TYR A 80 -10.68 -20.38 1.94
N ILE A 81 -10.41 -20.23 3.24
CA ILE A 81 -9.28 -19.43 3.71
C ILE A 81 -7.95 -20.01 3.22
N GLY A 82 -7.76 -21.34 3.28
CA GLY A 82 -6.56 -21.98 2.74
C GLY A 82 -6.31 -21.65 1.26
N LYS A 83 -7.36 -21.68 0.42
CA LYS A 83 -7.28 -21.27 -0.99
C LYS A 83 -6.93 -19.79 -1.13
N ALA A 84 -7.51 -18.92 -0.32
CA ALA A 84 -7.22 -17.48 -0.33
C ALA A 84 -5.75 -17.20 0.07
N ILE A 85 -5.25 -17.88 1.10
CA ILE A 85 -3.84 -17.76 1.55
C ILE A 85 -2.88 -18.18 0.45
N THR A 86 -3.15 -19.28 -0.24
CA THR A 86 -2.29 -19.75 -1.34
C THR A 86 -2.32 -18.75 -2.50
N ARG A 87 -3.50 -18.24 -2.87
CA ARG A 87 -3.65 -17.30 -3.99
C ARG A 87 -3.00 -15.94 -3.70
N TYR A 88 -3.17 -15.42 -2.49
CA TYR A 88 -2.73 -14.07 -2.11
C TYR A 88 -1.54 -14.10 -1.14
N ARG A 89 -0.66 -15.10 -1.27
CA ARG A 89 0.51 -15.24 -0.40
C ARG A 89 1.35 -13.96 -0.46
N GLY A 90 1.80 -13.51 0.71
CA GLY A 90 2.60 -12.28 0.85
C GLY A 90 1.79 -10.98 0.94
N LEU A 91 0.46 -11.02 0.84
CA LEU A 91 -0.39 -9.88 1.19
C LEU A 91 -0.16 -9.48 2.65
N ARG A 92 0.06 -8.19 2.90
CA ARG A 92 0.16 -7.61 4.24
C ARG A 92 -0.84 -6.48 4.44
N LEU A 93 -1.24 -6.26 5.68
CA LEU A 93 -2.04 -5.10 6.06
C LEU A 93 -1.14 -3.88 6.21
N ILE A 94 -1.53 -2.76 5.59
CA ILE A 94 -0.85 -1.48 5.64
C ILE A 94 -1.24 -0.77 6.93
N LYS A 95 -0.25 -0.22 7.65
CA LYS A 95 -0.48 0.60 8.85
C LYS A 95 -0.83 2.03 8.43
N GLN A 96 -1.99 2.25 7.81
CA GLN A 96 -2.43 3.57 7.33
C GLN A 96 -2.71 4.53 8.51
N GLU A 97 -2.57 5.83 8.27
CA GLU A 97 -2.97 6.86 9.22
C GLU A 97 -4.51 6.84 9.39
N PRO A 98 -5.05 6.80 10.62
CA PRO A 98 -6.48 6.62 10.87
C PRO A 98 -7.40 7.66 10.21
N TRP A 99 -7.01 8.93 10.19
CA TRP A 99 -7.80 10.00 9.58
C TRP A 99 -7.88 9.86 8.05
N GLU A 100 -6.76 9.60 7.39
CA GLU A 100 -6.71 9.33 5.94
C GLU A 100 -7.55 8.10 5.58
N CYS A 101 -7.48 7.04 6.40
CA CYS A 101 -8.30 5.83 6.25
C CYS A 101 -9.80 6.18 6.35
N LEU A 102 -10.21 6.89 7.41
CA LEU A 102 -11.60 7.29 7.63
C LEU A 102 -12.18 8.05 6.42
N ILE A 103 -11.50 9.11 5.98
CA ILE A 103 -11.96 9.93 4.86
C ILE A 103 -11.99 9.13 3.55
N SER A 104 -11.01 8.25 3.36
CA SER A 104 -10.94 7.35 2.20
C SER A 104 -12.15 6.42 2.11
N PHE A 105 -12.56 5.83 3.23
CA PHE A 105 -13.71 4.92 3.26
C PHE A 105 -15.07 5.66 3.28
N ILE A 106 -15.13 6.89 3.79
CA ILE A 106 -16.29 7.76 3.55
C ILE A 106 -16.46 8.02 2.05
N CYS A 107 -15.35 8.30 1.33
CA CYS A 107 -15.39 8.50 -0.12
C CYS A 107 -15.77 7.24 -0.91
N SER A 108 -15.55 6.04 -0.35
CA SER A 108 -15.79 4.74 -0.99
C SER A 108 -17.22 4.25 -0.95
N SER A 109 -18.03 4.78 -0.04
CA SER A 109 -19.45 4.45 0.08
C SER A 109 -20.19 4.64 -1.26
N ALA A 110 -20.82 3.57 -1.75
CA ALA A 110 -21.54 3.51 -3.03
C ALA A 110 -20.73 4.08 -4.23
N SER A 111 -19.43 3.79 -4.27
CA SER A 111 -18.49 4.32 -5.27
C SER A 111 -17.65 3.20 -5.90
N ASN A 112 -16.99 3.49 -7.02
CA ASN A 112 -15.99 2.61 -7.63
C ASN A 112 -14.58 3.19 -7.44
N ILE A 113 -13.55 2.36 -7.61
CA ILE A 113 -12.14 2.75 -7.38
C ILE A 113 -11.77 4.05 -8.14
N PRO A 114 -12.05 4.20 -9.46
CA PRO A 114 -11.75 5.45 -10.16
C PRO A 114 -12.40 6.69 -9.53
N ARG A 115 -13.67 6.59 -9.12
CA ARG A 115 -14.40 7.70 -8.49
C ARG A 115 -13.88 8.00 -7.08
N ILE A 116 -13.46 6.99 -6.33
CA ILE A 116 -12.80 7.17 -5.02
C ILE A 116 -11.50 7.96 -5.19
N LYS A 117 -10.64 7.52 -6.11
CA LYS A 117 -9.37 8.20 -6.41
C LYS A 117 -9.61 9.66 -6.83
N SER A 118 -10.60 9.90 -7.68
CA SER A 118 -10.97 11.25 -8.10
C SER A 118 -11.38 12.15 -6.93
N LYS A 119 -12.30 11.70 -6.05
CA LYS A 119 -12.71 12.45 -4.85
C LYS A 119 -11.52 12.79 -3.95
N LEU A 120 -10.68 11.78 -3.66
CA LEU A 120 -9.50 11.97 -2.81
C LEU A 120 -8.47 12.92 -3.41
N ASN A 121 -8.26 12.86 -4.73
CA ASN A 121 -7.37 13.78 -5.44
C ASN A 121 -7.91 15.22 -5.40
N THR A 122 -9.22 15.42 -5.57
CA THR A 122 -9.82 16.76 -5.44
C THR A 122 -9.64 17.32 -4.03
N LEU A 123 -9.93 16.52 -2.99
CA LEU A 123 -9.71 16.96 -1.60
C LEU A 123 -8.24 17.33 -1.35
N SER A 124 -7.32 16.52 -1.86
CA SER A 124 -5.87 16.76 -1.71
C SER A 124 -5.41 18.02 -2.43
N LYS A 125 -5.94 18.30 -3.63
CA LYS A 125 -5.62 19.52 -4.38
C LYS A 125 -6.19 20.78 -3.72
N SER A 126 -7.37 20.68 -3.11
CA SER A 126 -8.03 21.82 -2.48
C SER A 126 -7.47 22.15 -1.10
N PHE A 127 -7.05 21.16 -0.32
CA PHE A 127 -6.73 21.33 1.10
C PHE A 127 -5.38 20.72 1.53
N GLY A 128 -4.72 19.98 0.65
CA GLY A 128 -3.46 19.31 0.93
C GLY A 128 -2.23 20.18 0.69
N LYS A 129 -1.06 19.59 0.98
CA LYS A 129 0.24 20.17 0.64
C LYS A 129 0.73 19.54 -0.65
N GLN A 130 1.34 20.37 -1.50
CA GLN A 130 2.00 19.90 -2.71
C GLN A 130 3.22 19.04 -2.34
N LEU A 131 3.29 17.84 -2.92
CA LEU A 131 4.45 16.95 -2.80
C LEU A 131 4.97 16.61 -4.20
N LEU A 132 6.30 16.60 -4.34
CA LEU A 132 6.99 16.32 -5.60
C LEU A 132 7.93 15.13 -5.41
N LEU A 133 7.85 14.16 -6.33
CA LEU A 133 8.80 13.06 -6.43
C LEU A 133 9.01 12.75 -7.91
N ASP A 134 10.26 12.81 -8.36
CA ASP A 134 10.62 12.78 -9.78
C ASP A 134 9.81 13.83 -10.57
N ASN A 135 9.11 13.41 -11.63
CA ASN A 135 8.20 14.25 -12.43
C ASN A 135 6.72 14.08 -12.02
N HIS A 136 6.45 13.43 -10.89
CA HIS A 136 5.10 13.23 -10.38
C HIS A 136 4.78 14.26 -9.29
N GLN A 137 3.60 14.86 -9.41
CA GLN A 137 3.07 15.82 -8.46
C GLN A 137 1.73 15.34 -7.90
N LEU A 138 1.53 15.62 -6.60
CA LEU A 138 0.26 15.50 -5.91
C LEU A 138 -0.24 16.85 -5.41
#